data_AF-A0A235BPF7-F1
#
_entry.id   AF-A0A235BPF7-F1
#
_cell.length_a   1.000
_cell.length_b   1.000
_cell.length_c   1.000
_cell.angle_alpha   90.00
_cell.angle_beta   90.00
_cell.angle_gamma   90.00
#
_symmetry.space_group_name_H-M   'P 1'
#
loop_
_entity.id
_entity.type
_entity.pdbx_description
1 polymer ?
#
loop_
_entity_poly.entity_id
_entity_poly.type
_entity_poly.pdbx_seq_one_letter_code
_entity_poly.pdbx_strand_id
1 'polypeptide(L)'
;MKTVGYVMLTFEFRKRGRRWTAYCKELGTATFGRSLPEVQERIEEAVLLHLNTLEDVGERERFFKENNITFYPHKPKTKEVTISAPFDRATFVHPYIQPLKELAST
;
A
#
# COMPACT_ATOMS: atom_id res chain seq x y z
N MET A 1 -11.65 16.52 2.45
CA MET A 1 -11.02 15.38 3.15
C MET A 1 -9.72 15.85 3.78
N LYS A 2 -9.59 15.66 5.10
CA LYS A 2 -8.39 16.04 5.85
C LYS A 2 -7.46 14.82 5.94
N THR A 3 -6.16 15.03 5.71
CA THR A 3 -5.17 13.98 5.98
C THR A 3 -5.03 13.83 7.49
N VAL A 4 -5.31 12.63 8.01
CA VAL A 4 -5.25 12.34 9.45
C VAL A 4 -3.98 11.62 9.85
N GLY A 5 -3.29 11.02 8.88
CA GLY A 5 -1.99 10.39 9.10
C GLY A 5 -1.50 9.68 7.84
N TYR A 6 -0.56 8.77 8.03
CA TYR A 6 0.11 8.04 6.97
C TYR A 6 0.28 6.59 7.38
N VAL A 7 0.28 5.71 6.39
CA VAL A 7 0.72 4.32 6.55
C VAL A 7 1.85 4.04 5.58
N MET A 8 2.70 3.10 5.98
CA MET A 8 3.80 2.63 5.17
C MET A 8 3.47 1.23 4.67
N LEU A 9 3.53 1.07 3.36
CA LEU A 9 3.17 -0.16 2.68
C LEU A 9 4.34 -0.65 1.84
N THR A 10 4.38 -1.95 1.60
CA THR A 10 5.40 -2.63 0.82
C THR A 10 4.78 -3.15 -0.45
N PHE A 11 5.20 -2.60 -1.60
CA PHE A 11 4.82 -3.12 -2.90
C PHE A 11 5.89 -4.07 -3.43
N GLU A 12 5.48 -5.27 -3.79
CA GLU A 12 6.28 -6.22 -4.53
C GLU A 12 5.82 -6.26 -5.99
N PHE A 13 6.75 -5.98 -6.90
CA PHE A 13 6.52 -6.06 -8.34
C PHE A 13 7.28 -7.25 -8.91
N ARG A 14 6.60 -8.06 -9.71
CA ARG A 14 7.20 -9.23 -10.36
C ARG A 14 6.86 -9.25 -11.83
N LYS A 15 7.85 -9.54 -12.67
CA LYS A 15 7.64 -9.78 -14.10
C LYS A 15 7.36 -11.26 -14.31
N ARG A 16 6.20 -11.57 -14.90
CA ARG A 16 5.78 -12.93 -15.27
C ARG A 16 5.54 -12.96 -16.78
N GLY A 17 6.54 -13.42 -17.52
CA GLY A 17 6.52 -13.42 -18.98
C GLY A 17 6.36 -12.01 -19.56
N ARG A 18 5.22 -11.76 -20.22
CA ARG A 18 4.88 -10.45 -20.83
C ARG A 18 4.07 -9.52 -19.93
N ARG A 19 3.77 -9.93 -18.69
CA ARG A 19 2.98 -9.15 -17.73
C ARG A 19 3.76 -8.81 -16.48
N TRP A 20 3.35 -7.75 -15.83
CA TRP A 20 3.78 -7.36 -14.49
C TRP A 20 2.65 -7.61 -13.50
N THR A 21 3.01 -8.01 -12.28
CA THR A 21 2.10 -8.14 -11.14
C THR A 21 2.62 -7.27 -10.01
N ALA A 22 1.75 -6.50 -9.36
CA ALA A 22 2.03 -5.82 -8.10
C ALA A 22 1.25 -6.47 -6.97
N TYR A 23 1.85 -6.47 -5.78
CA TYR A 23 1.25 -6.96 -4.56
C TYR A 23 1.60 -6.04 -3.39
N CYS A 24 0.59 -5.54 -2.69
CA CYS A 24 0.76 -4.86 -1.40
C CYS A 24 0.69 -5.89 -0.29
N LYS A 25 1.80 -6.07 0.44
CA LYS A 25 1.92 -7.15 1.43
C LYS A 25 0.97 -7.00 2.60
N GLU A 26 0.79 -5.77 3.06
CA GLU A 26 0.03 -5.43 4.25
C GLU A 26 -1.48 -5.49 4.01
N LEU A 27 -1.94 -5.12 2.81
CA LEU A 27 -3.36 -5.10 2.46
C LEU A 27 -3.83 -6.36 1.73
N GLY A 28 -2.91 -7.27 1.38
CA GLY A 28 -3.23 -8.44 0.55
C GLY A 28 -3.77 -8.08 -0.85
N THR A 29 -3.55 -6.84 -1.30
CA THR A 29 -4.13 -6.32 -2.54
C THR A 29 -3.17 -6.56 -3.70
N ALA A 30 -3.68 -7.03 -4.84
CA ALA A 30 -2.87 -7.37 -6.01
C ALA A 30 -3.45 -6.77 -7.29
N THR A 31 -2.58 -6.35 -8.21
CA THR A 31 -2.95 -5.90 -9.56
C THR A 31 -1.99 -6.45 -10.60
N PHE A 32 -2.37 -6.38 -11.88
CA PHE A 32 -1.52 -6.78 -12.99
C PHE A 32 -1.68 -5.86 -14.20
N GLY A 33 -0.70 -5.90 -15.10
CA GLY A 33 -0.63 -5.01 -16.26
C GLY A 33 0.48 -5.40 -17.22
N ARG A 34 0.65 -4.59 -18.26
CA ARG A 34 1.61 -4.83 -19.35
C ARG A 34 2.95 -4.17 -19.09
N SER A 35 3.00 -3.14 -18.25
CA SER A 35 4.21 -2.41 -17.90
C SER A 35 4.32 -2.15 -16.39
N LEU A 36 5.54 -1.85 -15.91
CA LEU A 36 5.77 -1.52 -14.52
C LEU A 36 5.03 -0.22 -14.10
N PRO A 37 5.09 0.91 -14.86
CA PRO A 37 4.37 2.12 -14.50
C PRO A 37 2.85 1.93 -14.40
N GLU A 38 2.25 1.23 -15.37
CA GLU A 38 0.81 0.90 -15.36
C GLU A 38 0.41 0.11 -14.11
N VAL A 39 1.22 -0.88 -13.74
CA VAL A 39 0.96 -1.72 -12.57
C VAL A 39 1.14 -0.95 -11.27
N GLN A 40 2.11 -0.04 -11.22
CA GLN A 40 2.32 0.85 -10.09
C GLN A 40 1.12 1.77 -9.86
N GLU A 41 0.65 2.47 -10.91
CA GLU A 41 -0.53 3.33 -10.81
C GLU A 41 -1.76 2.55 -10.31
N ARG A 42 -2.01 1.37 -10.90
CA ARG A 42 -3.14 0.52 -10.50
C ARG A 42 -3.07 0.04 -9.06
N ILE A 43 -1.89 -0.33 -8.55
CA ILE A 43 -1.79 -0.79 -7.16
C ILE A 43 -1.98 0.38 -6.19
N GLU A 44 -1.48 1.57 -6.52
CA GLU A 44 -1.71 2.79 -5.71
C GLU A 44 -3.21 3.14 -5.63
N GLU A 45 -3.93 3.08 -6.75
CA GLU A 45 -5.38 3.27 -6.78
C GLU A 45 -6.14 2.21 -5.96
N ALA A 46 -5.78 0.94 -6.14
CA ALA A 46 -6.42 -0.17 -5.42
C ALA A 46 -6.21 -0.08 -3.90
N VAL A 47 -5.00 0.30 -3.48
CA VAL A 47 -4.64 0.56 -2.07
C VAL A 47 -5.45 1.72 -1.50
N LEU A 48 -5.53 2.83 -2.23
CA LEU A 48 -6.33 3.98 -1.80
C LEU A 48 -7.81 3.60 -1.64
N LEU A 49 -8.37 2.87 -2.60
CA LEU A 49 -9.75 2.40 -2.54
C LEU A 49 -9.98 1.50 -1.33
N HIS A 50 -9.11 0.50 -1.11
CA HIS A 50 -9.18 -0.41 0.03
C HIS A 50 -9.19 0.37 1.37
N LEU A 51 -8.25 1.29 1.55
CA LEU A 51 -8.13 2.08 2.79
C LEU A 51 -9.29 3.06 3.02
N ASN A 52 -9.91 3.57 1.95
CA ASN A 52 -11.12 4.37 2.05
C ASN A 52 -12.30 3.48 2.44
N THR A 53 -12.47 2.32 1.80
CA THR A 53 -13.55 1.37 2.16
C THR A 53 -13.44 0.93 3.61
N LEU A 54 -12.23 0.64 4.11
CA LEU A 54 -12.03 0.29 5.54
C LEU A 54 -12.48 1.40 6.50
N GLU A 55 -12.36 2.66 6.11
CA GLU A 55 -12.86 3.78 6.90
C GLU A 55 -14.36 3.94 6.80
N ASP A 56 -14.90 3.82 5.59
CA ASP A 56 -16.35 3.91 5.35
C ASP A 56 -17.12 2.88 6.20
N VAL A 57 -16.52 1.71 6.44
CA VAL A 57 -17.11 0.66 7.31
C VAL A 57 -16.64 0.72 8.76
N GLY A 58 -15.78 1.66 9.14
CA GLY A 58 -15.26 1.81 10.50
C GLY A 58 -14.27 0.72 10.96
N GLU A 59 -13.65 0.00 10.02
CA GLU A 59 -12.80 -1.17 10.30
C GLU A 59 -11.29 -0.90 10.19
N ARG A 60 -10.91 0.32 9.81
CA ARG A 60 -9.52 0.70 9.55
C ARG A 60 -8.59 0.39 10.74
N GLU A 61 -8.98 0.78 11.96
CA GLU A 61 -8.15 0.57 13.15
C GLU A 61 -8.00 -0.92 13.50
N ARG A 62 -9.10 -1.68 13.46
CA ARG A 62 -9.08 -3.14 13.70
C ARG A 62 -8.18 -3.83 12.68
N PHE A 63 -8.37 -3.54 11.40
CA PHE A 63 -7.60 -4.13 10.32
C PHE A 63 -6.10 -3.83 10.45
N PHE A 64 -5.72 -2.60 10.79
CA PHE A 64 -4.32 -2.23 10.98
C PHE A 64 -3.68 -3.02 12.12
N LYS A 65 -4.39 -3.18 13.24
CA LYS A 65 -3.92 -3.97 14.38
C LYS A 65 -3.71 -5.44 14.02
N GLU A 66 -4.63 -6.04 13.29
CA GLU A 66 -4.56 -7.45 12.88
C GLU A 66 -3.45 -7.71 11.85
N ASN A 67 -3.19 -6.76 10.95
CA ASN A 67 -2.22 -6.88 9.87
C ASN A 67 -0.85 -6.24 10.20
N ASN A 68 -0.62 -5.82 11.44
CA ASN A 68 0.61 -5.15 11.90
C ASN A 68 0.98 -3.91 11.06
N ILE A 69 -0.01 -3.11 10.68
CA ILE A 69 0.17 -1.88 9.91
C ILE A 69 0.35 -0.72 10.88
N THR A 70 1.51 -0.09 10.82
CA THR A 70 1.81 1.07 11.68
C THR A 70 1.17 2.35 11.13
N PHE A 71 0.38 3.00 11.95
CA PHE A 71 -0.13 4.35 11.70
C PHE A 71 0.88 5.41 12.15
N TYR A 72 1.13 6.39 11.28
CA TYR A 72 2.02 7.52 11.55
C TYR A 72 1.23 8.83 11.54
N PRO A 73 1.21 9.59 12.66
CA PRO A 73 0.54 10.91 12.72
C PRO A 73 1.16 11.96 11.77
N HIS A 74 2.43 11.78 11.41
CA HIS A 74 3.18 12.66 10.52
C HIS A 74 3.83 11.85 9.40
N LYS A 75 4.13 12.50 8.27
CA LYS A 75 4.74 11.81 7.12
C LYS A 75 6.10 11.25 7.53
N PRO A 76 6.30 9.92 7.52
CA PRO A 76 7.58 9.34 7.92
C PRO A 76 8.67 9.72 6.93
N LYS A 77 9.91 9.87 7.41
CA LYS A 77 11.07 10.11 6.55
C LYS A 77 11.49 8.77 5.93
N THR A 78 11.76 8.76 4.62
CA THR A 78 12.09 7.53 3.87
C THR A 78 13.34 6.79 4.39
N LYS A 79 14.20 7.44 5.20
CA LYS A 79 15.39 6.85 5.82
C LYS A 79 15.09 5.95 7.03
N GLU A 80 13.87 5.98 7.55
CA GLU A 80 13.45 5.17 8.71
C GLU A 80 12.83 3.83 8.29
N VAL A 81 12.84 3.53 6.99
CA VAL A 81 12.11 2.41 6.40
C VAL A 81 13.03 1.20 6.23
N THR A 82 12.84 0.18 7.07
CA THR A 82 13.46 -1.13 6.87
C THR A 82 12.46 -2.05 6.20
N ILE A 83 12.66 -2.34 4.90
CA ILE A 83 11.84 -3.30 4.17
C ILE A 83 12.53 -4.66 4.21
N SER A 84 11.84 -5.67 4.73
CA SER A 84 12.27 -7.06 4.62
C SER A 84 11.66 -7.69 3.37
N ALA A 85 12.50 -7.91 2.36
CA ALA A 85 12.11 -8.59 1.14
C ALA A 85 13.11 -9.71 0.81
N PRO A 86 12.64 -10.86 0.29
CA PRO A 86 13.54 -11.89 -0.19
C PRO A 86 14.40 -11.33 -1.33
N PHE A 87 15.70 -11.65 -1.30
CA PHE A 87 16.66 -11.27 -2.35
C PHE A 87 16.44 -12.15 -3.60
N ASP A 88 15.30 -11.96 -4.26
CA ASP A 88 14.96 -12.55 -5.55
C ASP A 88 15.22 -11.53 -6.64
N ARG A 89 16.10 -11.86 -7.60
CA ARG A 89 16.43 -10.98 -8.74
C ARG A 89 15.22 -10.67 -9.64
N ALA A 90 14.14 -11.43 -9.53
CA ALA A 90 12.90 -11.22 -10.28
C ALA A 90 11.85 -10.36 -9.55
N THR A 91 12.13 -9.93 -8.32
CA THR A 91 11.20 -9.16 -7.48
C THR A 91 11.77 -7.77 -7.20
N PHE A 92 11.07 -6.73 -7.65
CA PHE A 92 11.36 -5.35 -7.30
C PHE A 92 10.49 -4.94 -6.12
N VAL A 93 11.09 -4.38 -5.07
CA VAL A 93 10.36 -3.96 -3.87
C VAL A 93 10.43 -2.45 -3.72
N HIS A 94 9.28 -1.84 -3.45
CA HIS A 94 9.14 -0.39 -3.31
C HIS A 94 8.38 -0.04 -2.03
N PRO A 95 8.94 0.80 -1.13
CA PRO A 95 8.18 1.35 -0.03
C PRO A 95 7.24 2.43 -0.55
N TYR A 96 5.99 2.40 -0.09
CA TYR A 96 4.98 3.38 -0.46
C TYR A 96 4.38 4.02 0.79
N ILE A 97 4.40 5.36 0.85
CA ILE A 97 3.79 6.13 1.93
C ILE A 97 2.42 6.60 1.46
N GLN A 98 1.37 5.99 1.98
CA GLN A 98 -0.01 6.34 1.64
C GLN A 98 -0.58 7.31 2.68
N PRO A 99 -1.00 8.53 2.28
CA PRO A 99 -1.77 9.41 3.16
C PRO A 99 -3.15 8.82 3.43
N LEU A 100 -3.55 8.83 4.70
CA LEU A 100 -4.89 8.44 5.13
C LEU A 100 -5.79 9.66 5.23
N LYS A 101 -7.00 9.52 4.69
CA LYS A 101 -8.02 10.56 4.74
C LYS A 101 -9.13 10.13 5.68
N GLU A 102 -9.58 11.06 6.49
CA GLU A 102 -10.85 10.95 7.21
C GLU A 102 -11.97 11.28 6.22
N LEU A 103 -12.91 10.35 6.10
CA LEU A 103 -14.15 10.57 5.37
C LEU A 103 -15.04 11.42 6.26
N ALA A 104 -15.55 12.54 5.73
CA ALA A 104 -16.42 13.42 6.51
C ALA A 104 -17.70 12.63 6.83
N SER A 105 -17.88 12.29 8.11
CA SER A 105 -19.12 11.74 8.63
C SER A 105 -20.24 12.73 8.29
N THR A 106 -21.13 12.33 7.38
CA THR A 106 -22.34 13.09 7.05
C THR A 106 -23.45 12.70 8.01
#